data_AF-A0A8I1JEC0-F1
#
_entry.id   AF-A0A8I1JEC0-F1
#
_cell.length_a   1.000
_cell.length_b   1.000
_cell.length_c   1.000
_cell.angle_alpha   90.00
_cell.angle_beta   90.00
_cell.angle_gamma   90.00
#
_symmetry.space_group_name_H-M   'P 1'
#
loop_
_entity.id
_entity.type
_entity.pdbx_description
1 polymer ?
#
loop_
_entity_poly.entity_id
_entity_poly.type
_entity_poly.pdbx_seq_one_letter_code
_entity_poly.pdbx_strand_id
1 'polypeptide(L)'
;MSNTHKEQQAIALRQEGMSYKKIELITGLTDYKIKILTKGIQKVTPINTPLAKSVERVYPLAKRQHGIREYELRDIMHEEYGSKWDTKNGKYISSYDQNDLNYVKQKIRIRAAQHDCDVLFTPDWIDEGAPTAGREFLEAAAKDIAARIEEHTNQYMDCHSTRWREDSEEVDLAQRKQHYAARRHLLKLAIQGYGMEPLARLLERSLVLTDLLEGTPDTPMTSANGDWHVDEASKYYPEPTRANPFLDYAESQGWLKDVEGSFV
;
A
#
# COMPACT_ATOMS: atom_id res chain seq x y z
N MET A 1 -44.26 17.20 32.62
CA MET A 1 -43.94 17.39 31.19
C MET A 1 -45.17 17.04 30.37
N SER A 2 -45.65 17.93 29.52
CA SER A 2 -46.84 17.68 28.68
C SER A 2 -46.59 16.50 27.73
N ASN A 3 -47.65 15.74 27.41
CA ASN A 3 -47.54 14.59 26.49
C ASN A 3 -46.99 15.00 25.12
N THR A 4 -47.29 16.21 24.64
CA THR A 4 -46.79 16.76 23.38
C THR A 4 -45.26 16.89 23.32
N HIS A 5 -44.60 17.21 24.44
CA HIS A 5 -43.14 17.31 24.49
C HIS A 5 -42.47 15.94 24.36
N LYS A 6 -43.06 14.90 24.95
CA LYS A 6 -42.54 13.52 24.85
C LYS A 6 -42.70 12.97 23.44
N GLU A 7 -43.78 13.34 22.76
CA GLU A 7 -44.07 12.93 21.37
C GLU A 7 -43.09 13.57 20.39
N GLN A 8 -42.81 14.87 20.53
CA GLN A 8 -41.78 15.56 19.74
C GLN A 8 -40.38 14.99 19.99
N GLN A 9 -40.07 14.66 21.25
CA GLN A 9 -38.80 14.03 21.62
C GLN A 9 -38.65 12.62 21.02
N ALA A 10 -39.72 11.82 20.96
CA ALA A 10 -39.69 10.49 20.32
C ALA A 10 -39.42 10.58 18.81
N ILE A 11 -39.95 11.61 18.14
CA ILE A 11 -39.71 11.90 16.72
C ILE A 11 -38.24 12.28 16.51
N ALA A 12 -37.69 13.20 17.31
CA ALA A 12 -36.29 13.61 17.24
C ALA A 12 -35.33 12.42 17.49
N LEU A 13 -35.57 11.64 18.55
CA LEU A 13 -34.75 10.46 18.86
C LEU A 13 -34.81 9.38 17.76
N ARG A 14 -35.93 9.27 17.04
CA ARG A 14 -36.04 8.36 15.90
C ARG A 14 -35.25 8.87 14.69
N GLN A 15 -35.28 10.17 14.44
CA GLN A 15 -34.46 10.83 13.41
C GLN A 15 -32.96 10.67 13.71
N GLU A 16 -32.57 10.69 14.99
CA GLU A 16 -31.20 10.38 15.46
C GLU A 16 -30.82 8.89 15.34
N GLY A 17 -31.74 8.02 14.93
CA GLY A 17 -31.43 6.60 14.64
C GLY A 17 -31.58 5.64 15.83
N MET A 18 -32.21 6.06 16.94
CA MET A 18 -32.43 5.19 18.11
C MET A 18 -33.45 4.07 17.84
N SER A 19 -33.27 2.93 18.53
CA SER A 19 -34.23 1.81 18.48
C SER A 19 -35.48 2.13 19.32
N TYR A 20 -36.63 1.53 18.95
CA TYR A 20 -37.89 1.73 19.67
C TYR A 20 -37.78 1.44 21.17
N LYS A 21 -37.05 0.38 21.54
CA LYS A 21 -36.77 0.03 22.94
C LYS A 21 -36.00 1.13 23.70
N LYS A 22 -35.04 1.80 23.06
CA LYS A 22 -34.31 2.92 23.70
C LYS A 22 -35.18 4.17 23.81
N ILE A 23 -36.03 4.44 22.81
CA ILE A 23 -36.96 5.57 22.84
C ILE A 23 -38.02 5.37 23.94
N GLU A 24 -38.52 4.16 24.12
CA GLU A 24 -39.44 3.78 25.20
C GLU A 24 -38.82 4.01 26.58
N LEU A 25 -37.56 3.60 26.79
CA LEU A 25 -36.84 3.84 28.04
C LEU A 25 -36.64 5.33 28.36
N ILE A 26 -36.46 6.18 27.35
CA ILE A 26 -36.18 7.61 27.53
C ILE A 26 -37.47 8.43 27.67
N THR A 27 -38.49 8.11 26.88
CA THR A 27 -39.74 8.91 26.82
C THR A 27 -40.85 8.37 27.72
N GLY A 28 -40.78 7.10 28.10
CA GLY A 28 -41.83 6.39 28.84
C GLY A 28 -43.13 6.22 28.04
N LEU A 29 -43.10 6.41 26.72
CA LEU A 29 -44.23 6.18 25.82
C LEU A 29 -44.30 4.70 25.45
N THR A 30 -45.51 4.16 25.31
CA THR A 30 -45.71 2.78 24.88
C THR A 30 -45.23 2.56 23.45
N ASP A 31 -44.67 1.38 23.18
CA ASP A 31 -44.16 0.98 21.85
C ASP A 31 -45.19 1.20 20.71
N TYR A 32 -46.49 1.00 21.00
CA TYR A 32 -47.57 1.27 20.04
C TYR A 32 -47.64 2.76 19.62
N LYS A 33 -47.58 3.69 20.59
CA LYS A 33 -47.61 5.13 20.31
C LYS A 33 -46.36 5.58 19.57
N ILE A 34 -45.19 5.04 19.94
CA ILE A 34 -43.93 5.35 19.26
C ILE A 34 -44.01 4.92 17.79
N LYS A 35 -44.50 3.71 17.49
CA LYS A 35 -44.66 3.22 16.10
C LYS A 35 -45.60 4.05 15.25
N ILE A 36 -46.67 4.60 15.84
CA ILE A 36 -47.59 5.51 15.14
C ILE A 36 -46.89 6.85 14.84
N LEU A 37 -46.25 7.44 15.84
CA LEU A 37 -45.60 8.75 15.72
C LEU A 37 -44.39 8.74 14.79
N THR A 38 -43.70 7.60 14.72
CA THR A 38 -42.50 7.41 13.89
C THR A 38 -42.80 6.76 12.53
N LYS A 39 -44.08 6.56 12.20
CA LYS A 39 -44.49 5.92 10.95
C LYS A 39 -44.04 6.76 9.75
N GLY A 40 -43.14 6.21 8.94
CA GLY A 40 -42.56 6.88 7.76
C GLY A 40 -41.17 7.50 7.99
N ILE A 41 -40.67 7.55 9.23
CA ILE A 41 -39.31 8.03 9.51
C ILE A 41 -38.33 6.87 9.32
N GLN A 42 -37.53 6.93 8.24
CA GLN A 42 -36.42 6.01 8.04
C GLN A 42 -35.38 6.22 9.14
N LYS A 43 -35.01 5.13 9.81
CA LYS A 43 -33.96 5.13 10.83
C LYS A 43 -32.64 5.50 10.16
N VAL A 44 -32.00 6.59 10.58
CA VAL A 44 -30.61 6.85 10.23
C VAL A 44 -29.77 5.75 10.85
N THR A 45 -29.31 4.80 10.05
CA THR A 45 -28.38 3.77 10.52
C THR A 45 -27.04 4.46 10.82
N PRO A 46 -26.53 4.41 12.06
CA PRO A 46 -25.20 4.93 12.32
C PRO A 46 -24.22 4.20 11.41
N ILE A 47 -23.42 4.98 10.71
CA ILE A 47 -22.40 4.54 9.77
C ILE A 47 -21.25 3.97 10.60
N ASN A 48 -21.43 2.74 11.08
CA ASN A 48 -20.50 2.16 12.06
C ASN A 48 -19.46 1.23 11.42
N THR A 49 -19.60 0.93 10.13
CA THR A 49 -18.58 0.14 9.42
C THR A 49 -17.48 1.07 8.87
N PRO A 50 -16.19 0.69 8.97
CA PRO A 50 -15.08 1.45 8.39
C PRO A 50 -15.30 1.80 6.92
N LEU A 51 -15.87 0.84 6.17
CA LEU A 51 -16.28 1.03 4.78
C LEU A 51 -17.22 2.22 4.61
N ALA A 52 -18.31 2.25 5.36
CA ALA A 52 -19.34 3.25 5.14
C ALA A 52 -18.85 4.65 5.59
N LYS A 53 -18.00 4.72 6.63
CA LYS A 53 -17.34 5.96 7.04
C LYS A 53 -16.37 6.46 5.97
N SER A 54 -15.57 5.57 5.42
CA SER A 54 -14.64 5.87 4.33
C SER A 54 -15.38 6.40 3.10
N VAL A 55 -16.49 5.75 2.71
CA VAL A 55 -17.31 6.21 1.58
C VAL A 55 -17.89 7.61 1.83
N GLU A 56 -18.41 7.90 3.02
CA GLU A 56 -18.93 9.24 3.34
C GLU A 56 -17.85 10.31 3.34
N ARG A 57 -16.65 10.01 3.83
CA ARG A 57 -15.54 10.98 3.89
C ARG A 57 -14.91 11.21 2.52
N VAL A 58 -14.74 10.17 1.72
CA VAL A 58 -14.09 10.25 0.41
C VAL A 58 -15.02 10.86 -0.64
N TYR A 59 -16.32 10.56 -0.62
CA TYR A 59 -17.28 11.04 -1.61
C TYR A 59 -17.24 12.57 -1.87
N PRO A 60 -17.28 13.46 -0.84
CA PRO A 60 -17.23 14.91 -1.08
C PRO A 60 -15.88 15.37 -1.63
N LEU A 61 -14.78 14.70 -1.29
CA LEU A 61 -13.44 15.01 -1.79
C LEU A 61 -13.31 14.61 -3.26
N ALA A 62 -13.80 13.43 -3.59
CA ALA A 62 -13.71 12.88 -4.93
C ALA A 62 -14.59 13.63 -5.94
N LYS A 63 -15.60 14.38 -5.46
CA LYS A 63 -16.43 15.30 -6.25
C LYS A 63 -15.76 16.66 -6.56
N ARG A 64 -14.63 16.99 -5.91
CA ARG A 64 -13.92 18.24 -6.19
C ARG A 64 -13.45 18.29 -7.64
N GLN A 65 -13.17 19.50 -8.13
CA GLN A 65 -12.69 19.71 -9.51
C GLN A 65 -11.39 18.94 -9.82
N HIS A 66 -10.48 18.81 -8.84
CA HIS A 66 -9.24 18.03 -8.96
C HIS A 66 -9.40 16.55 -8.58
N GLY A 67 -10.59 16.15 -8.12
CA GLY A 67 -10.83 14.83 -7.53
C GLY A 67 -10.22 14.66 -6.15
N ILE A 68 -10.07 13.40 -5.73
CA ILE A 68 -9.29 13.04 -4.54
C ILE A 68 -7.94 12.46 -4.94
N ARG A 69 -6.89 12.86 -4.22
CA ARG A 69 -5.53 12.32 -4.40
C ARG A 69 -5.37 10.95 -3.76
N GLU A 70 -4.36 10.20 -4.19
CA GLU A 70 -4.13 8.86 -3.68
C GLU A 70 -3.64 8.90 -2.22
N TYR A 71 -2.78 9.85 -1.86
CA TYR A 71 -2.39 10.05 -0.46
C TYR A 71 -3.59 10.41 0.43
N GLU A 72 -4.47 11.34 0.01
CA GLU A 72 -5.67 11.72 0.78
C GLU A 72 -6.60 10.51 1.00
N LEU A 73 -6.78 9.69 -0.04
CA LEU A 73 -7.56 8.48 0.06
C LEU A 73 -6.93 7.49 1.04
N ARG A 74 -5.61 7.28 0.95
CA ARG A 74 -4.89 6.36 1.84
C ARG A 74 -4.92 6.84 3.28
N ASP A 75 -4.80 8.13 3.53
CA ASP A 75 -4.89 8.72 4.88
C ASP A 75 -6.26 8.45 5.50
N ILE A 76 -7.35 8.67 4.76
CA ILE A 76 -8.71 8.35 5.25
C ILE A 76 -8.87 6.85 5.52
N MET A 77 -8.36 6.00 4.62
CA MET A 77 -8.42 4.56 4.82
C MET A 77 -7.64 4.14 6.07
N HIS A 78 -6.47 4.74 6.32
CA HIS A 78 -5.67 4.51 7.51
C HIS A 78 -6.38 4.96 8.79
N GLU A 79 -7.06 6.09 8.77
CA GLU A 79 -7.83 6.59 9.92
C GLU A 79 -9.03 5.69 10.24
N GLU A 80 -9.73 5.18 9.21
CA GLU A 80 -10.97 4.42 9.41
C GLU A 80 -10.73 2.92 9.64
N TYR A 81 -9.76 2.32 8.96
CA TYR A 81 -9.43 0.90 9.10
C TYR A 81 -8.31 0.64 10.11
N GLY A 82 -7.50 1.66 10.42
CA GLY A 82 -6.37 1.54 11.33
C GLY A 82 -5.19 0.75 10.75
N SER A 83 -4.25 0.40 11.63
CA SER A 83 -3.08 -0.42 11.30
C SER A 83 -3.04 -1.66 12.18
N LYS A 84 -2.46 -2.74 11.66
CA LYS A 84 -2.20 -4.01 12.37
C LYS A 84 -0.71 -4.24 12.45
N TRP A 85 -0.25 -4.79 13.57
CA TRP A 85 1.14 -5.21 13.70
C TRP A 85 1.37 -6.51 12.93
N ASP A 86 2.35 -6.50 12.03
CA ASP A 86 2.81 -7.71 11.34
C ASP A 86 3.96 -8.34 12.12
N THR A 87 3.66 -9.45 12.78
CA THR A 87 4.61 -10.19 13.61
C THR A 87 5.74 -10.83 12.81
N LYS A 88 5.60 -10.99 11.48
CA LYS A 88 6.64 -11.57 10.63
C LYS A 88 7.72 -10.56 10.26
N ASN A 89 7.31 -9.32 10.02
CA ASN A 89 8.18 -8.25 9.54
C ASN A 89 8.50 -7.19 10.60
N GLY A 90 7.90 -7.29 11.79
CA GLY A 90 8.12 -6.36 12.89
C GLY A 90 7.74 -4.93 12.56
N LYS A 91 6.64 -4.74 11.81
CA LYS A 91 6.19 -3.42 11.35
C LYS A 91 4.68 -3.30 11.36
N TYR A 92 4.19 -2.07 11.54
CA TYR A 92 2.78 -1.77 11.33
C TYR A 92 2.47 -1.80 9.83
N ILE A 93 1.43 -2.56 9.46
CA ILE A 93 0.87 -2.61 8.11
C ILE A 93 -0.56 -2.06 8.18
N SER A 94 -1.01 -1.44 7.10
CA SER A 94 -2.41 -1.06 6.92
C SER A 94 -3.34 -2.23 7.20
N SER A 95 -4.45 -2.00 7.92
CA SER A 95 -5.45 -3.05 8.16
C SER A 95 -6.33 -3.36 6.94
N TYR A 96 -6.11 -2.65 5.84
CA TYR A 96 -6.86 -2.72 4.59
C TYR A 96 -5.94 -3.10 3.44
N ASP A 97 -6.50 -3.81 2.46
CA ASP A 97 -5.79 -4.24 1.26
C ASP A 97 -6.20 -3.43 0.03
N GLN A 98 -5.52 -3.67 -1.10
CA GLN A 98 -5.89 -3.07 -2.38
C GLN A 98 -7.33 -3.38 -2.79
N ASN A 99 -7.87 -4.54 -2.37
CA ASN A 99 -9.26 -4.91 -2.61
C ASN A 99 -10.25 -4.00 -1.88
N ASP A 100 -9.94 -3.61 -0.64
CA ASP A 100 -10.78 -2.69 0.14
C ASP A 100 -10.80 -1.29 -0.49
N LEU A 101 -9.63 -0.80 -0.93
CA LEU A 101 -9.51 0.44 -1.68
C LEU A 101 -10.37 0.42 -2.95
N ASN A 102 -10.29 -0.65 -3.74
CA ASN A 102 -11.07 -0.81 -4.96
C ASN A 102 -12.57 -0.86 -4.66
N TYR A 103 -12.96 -1.53 -3.58
CA TYR A 103 -14.36 -1.64 -3.15
C TYR A 103 -14.94 -0.29 -2.72
N VAL A 104 -14.18 0.51 -1.97
CA VAL A 104 -14.54 1.89 -1.60
C VAL A 104 -14.74 2.74 -2.87
N LYS A 105 -13.76 2.74 -3.79
CA LYS A 105 -13.86 3.46 -5.07
C LYS A 105 -15.10 3.06 -5.87
N GLN A 106 -15.41 1.76 -5.91
CA GLN A 106 -16.59 1.25 -6.61
C GLN A 106 -17.90 1.76 -5.98
N LYS A 107 -18.02 1.73 -4.65
CA LYS A 107 -19.21 2.24 -3.94
C LYS A 107 -19.43 3.72 -4.17
N ILE A 108 -18.35 4.50 -4.18
CA ILE A 108 -18.39 5.93 -4.47
C ILE A 108 -18.84 6.17 -5.90
N ARG A 109 -18.34 5.42 -6.89
CA ARG A 109 -18.80 5.53 -8.29
C ARG A 109 -20.28 5.18 -8.45
N ILE A 110 -20.78 4.15 -7.76
CA ILE A 110 -22.21 3.81 -7.76
C ILE A 110 -23.03 4.96 -7.17
N ARG A 111 -22.61 5.54 -6.05
CA ARG A 111 -23.26 6.69 -5.43
C ARG A 111 -23.21 7.92 -6.32
N ALA A 112 -22.10 8.15 -7.01
CA ALA A 112 -21.92 9.24 -7.96
C ALA A 112 -22.89 9.13 -9.13
N ALA A 113 -23.04 7.94 -9.71
CA ALA A 113 -24.00 7.65 -10.78
C ALA A 113 -25.45 7.87 -10.34
N GLN A 114 -25.80 7.58 -9.08
CA GLN A 114 -27.14 7.86 -8.54
C GLN A 114 -27.44 9.35 -8.41
N HIS A 115 -26.41 10.17 -8.22
CA HIS A 115 -26.51 11.62 -8.07
C HIS A 115 -26.14 12.39 -9.34
N ASP A 116 -25.95 11.69 -10.46
CA ASP A 116 -25.52 12.27 -11.75
C ASP A 116 -24.32 13.23 -11.60
N CYS A 117 -23.34 12.81 -10.80
CA CYS A 117 -22.12 13.58 -10.52
C CYS A 117 -20.90 12.81 -11.00
N ASP A 118 -19.95 13.52 -11.58
CA ASP A 118 -18.64 12.96 -11.88
C ASP A 118 -17.77 12.89 -10.61
N VAL A 119 -17.01 11.81 -10.50
CA VAL A 119 -16.06 11.59 -9.41
C VAL A 119 -14.71 11.22 -9.99
N LEU A 120 -13.68 11.92 -9.52
CA LEU A 120 -12.31 11.77 -10.00
C LEU A 120 -11.41 11.20 -8.90
N PHE A 121 -10.64 10.18 -9.25
CA PHE A 121 -9.58 9.61 -8.43
C PHE A 121 -8.27 9.83 -9.16
N THR A 122 -7.51 10.81 -8.69
CA THR A 122 -6.36 11.34 -9.41
C THR A 122 -5.09 10.81 -8.75
N PRO A 123 -4.22 10.07 -9.45
CA PRO A 123 -2.93 9.67 -8.90
C PRO A 123 -2.06 10.90 -8.58
N ASP A 124 -1.15 10.74 -7.63
CA ASP A 124 -0.43 11.87 -7.01
C ASP A 124 0.54 12.59 -7.97
N TRP A 125 1.00 11.91 -9.02
CA TRP A 125 1.92 12.48 -10.00
C TRP A 125 1.26 13.44 -11.00
N ILE A 126 -0.07 13.44 -11.14
CA ILE A 126 -0.76 14.30 -12.11
C ILE A 126 -0.74 15.75 -11.63
N ASP A 127 -0.33 16.67 -12.49
CA ASP A 127 -0.46 18.11 -12.26
C ASP A 127 -1.92 18.57 -12.40
N GLU A 128 -2.39 19.34 -11.43
CA GLU A 128 -3.73 19.95 -11.41
C GLU A 128 -3.86 21.11 -12.40
N GLY A 129 -2.79 21.88 -12.60
CA GLY A 129 -2.80 23.05 -13.48
C GLY A 129 -2.74 22.69 -14.95
N ALA A 130 -1.94 21.67 -15.30
CA ALA A 130 -1.73 21.24 -16.67
C ALA A 130 -1.61 19.70 -16.80
N PRO A 131 -2.70 18.93 -16.57
CA PRO A 131 -2.66 17.47 -16.52
C PRO A 131 -2.17 16.85 -17.84
N THR A 132 -2.60 17.38 -18.98
CA THR A 132 -2.19 16.89 -20.30
C THR A 132 -0.71 17.16 -20.56
N ALA A 133 -0.24 18.36 -20.27
CA ALA A 133 1.15 18.73 -20.49
C ALA A 133 2.11 17.93 -19.60
N GLY A 134 1.74 17.72 -18.33
CA GLY A 134 2.50 16.87 -17.41
C GLY A 134 2.58 15.42 -17.88
N ARG A 135 1.47 14.84 -18.35
CA ARG A 135 1.44 13.50 -18.95
C ARG A 135 2.35 13.41 -20.19
N GLU A 136 2.21 14.34 -21.13
CA GLU A 136 3.00 14.36 -22.37
C GLU A 136 4.49 14.51 -22.08
N PHE A 137 4.86 15.33 -21.09
CA PHE A 137 6.23 15.47 -20.64
C PHE A 137 6.79 14.13 -20.10
N LEU A 138 6.05 13.44 -19.23
CA LEU A 138 6.49 12.14 -18.71
C LEU A 138 6.59 11.08 -19.80
N GLU A 139 5.67 11.06 -20.75
CA GLU A 139 5.72 10.15 -21.90
C GLU A 139 6.93 10.42 -22.80
N ALA A 140 7.26 11.69 -23.05
CA ALA A 140 8.44 12.08 -23.81
C ALA A 140 9.74 11.72 -23.07
N ALA A 141 9.81 12.02 -21.77
CA ALA A 141 10.96 11.67 -20.93
C ALA A 141 11.18 10.16 -20.86
N ALA A 142 10.11 9.37 -20.73
CA ALA A 142 10.20 7.90 -20.72
C ALA A 142 10.77 7.36 -22.04
N LYS A 143 10.37 7.92 -23.18
CA LYS A 143 10.93 7.56 -24.50
C LYS A 143 12.40 7.92 -24.61
N ASP A 144 12.81 9.10 -24.16
CA ASP A 144 14.21 9.53 -24.16
C ASP A 144 15.08 8.60 -23.30
N ILE A 145 14.64 8.30 -22.08
CA ILE A 145 15.35 7.36 -21.19
C ILE A 145 15.46 5.98 -21.83
N ALA A 146 14.38 5.46 -22.42
CA ALA A 146 14.39 4.18 -23.09
C ALA A 146 15.40 4.15 -24.26
N ALA A 147 15.43 5.22 -25.07
CA ALA A 147 16.36 5.35 -26.19
C ALA A 147 17.82 5.40 -25.71
N ARG A 148 18.13 6.16 -24.65
CA ARG A 148 19.49 6.23 -24.08
C ARG A 148 19.95 4.88 -23.52
N ILE A 149 19.07 4.14 -22.86
CA ILE A 149 19.39 2.80 -22.35
C ILE A 149 19.72 1.84 -23.51
N GLU A 150 18.94 1.91 -24.59
CA GLU A 150 19.19 1.12 -25.79
C GLU A 150 20.50 1.52 -26.47
N GLU A 151 20.78 2.82 -26.60
CA GLU A 151 22.04 3.34 -27.14
C GLU A 151 23.25 2.83 -26.35
N HIS A 152 23.26 2.96 -25.03
CA HIS A 152 24.35 2.46 -24.19
C HIS A 152 24.49 0.93 -24.23
N THR A 153 23.37 0.21 -24.36
CA THR A 153 23.41 -1.25 -24.53
C THR A 153 24.05 -1.61 -25.87
N ASN A 154 23.71 -0.90 -26.95
CA ASN A 154 24.27 -1.12 -28.28
C ASN A 154 25.77 -0.77 -28.30
N GLN A 155 26.17 0.38 -27.73
CA GLN A 155 27.58 0.74 -27.57
C GLN A 155 28.39 -0.32 -26.82
N TYR A 156 27.81 -0.90 -25.76
CA TYR A 156 28.43 -2.02 -25.04
C TYR A 156 28.61 -3.24 -25.96
N MET A 157 27.58 -3.61 -26.72
CA MET A 157 27.67 -4.75 -27.64
C MET A 157 28.66 -4.52 -28.78
N ASP A 158 28.79 -3.29 -29.28
CA ASP A 158 29.76 -2.94 -30.32
C ASP A 158 31.21 -3.13 -29.82
N CYS A 159 31.47 -2.83 -28.53
CA CYS A 159 32.80 -2.92 -27.95
C CYS A 159 33.12 -4.28 -27.31
N HIS A 160 32.10 -4.98 -26.79
CA HIS A 160 32.26 -6.12 -25.89
C HIS A 160 31.42 -7.35 -26.29
N SER A 161 30.90 -7.40 -27.51
CA SER A 161 30.17 -8.57 -28.00
C SER A 161 31.01 -9.86 -27.92
N THR A 162 30.40 -10.92 -27.40
CA THR A 162 31.01 -12.24 -27.39
C THR A 162 31.19 -12.75 -28.81
N ARG A 163 32.38 -13.29 -29.11
CA ARG A 163 32.69 -13.99 -30.36
C ARG A 163 32.43 -13.13 -31.61
N TRP A 164 32.74 -11.84 -31.54
CA TRP A 164 32.42 -10.86 -32.59
C TRP A 164 32.93 -11.19 -34.00
N ARG A 165 33.96 -12.05 -34.13
CA ARG A 165 34.55 -12.45 -35.42
C ARG A 165 33.94 -13.72 -36.02
N GLU A 166 33.02 -14.37 -35.31
CA GLU A 166 32.43 -15.64 -35.72
C GLU A 166 31.03 -15.41 -36.27
N ASP A 167 30.75 -15.97 -37.45
CA ASP A 167 29.44 -15.91 -38.09
C ASP A 167 28.78 -17.29 -38.01
N SER A 168 27.97 -17.50 -36.96
CA SER A 168 27.21 -18.73 -36.75
C SER A 168 25.93 -18.47 -35.97
N GLU A 169 24.90 -19.29 -36.18
CA GLU A 169 23.62 -19.16 -35.48
C GLU A 169 23.75 -19.24 -33.95
N GLU A 170 24.72 -19.99 -33.45
CA GLU A 170 25.01 -20.08 -32.02
C GLU A 170 25.57 -18.78 -31.45
N VAL A 171 26.39 -18.07 -32.24
CA VAL A 171 26.97 -16.77 -31.87
C VAL A 171 25.89 -15.69 -31.86
N ASP A 172 24.99 -15.69 -32.84
CA ASP A 172 23.83 -14.79 -32.86
C ASP A 172 22.96 -14.96 -31.61
N LEU A 173 22.69 -16.22 -31.23
CA LEU A 173 21.94 -16.52 -30.02
C LEU A 173 22.67 -16.04 -28.76
N ALA A 174 23.99 -16.26 -28.69
CA ALA A 174 24.81 -15.83 -27.57
C ALA A 174 24.83 -14.29 -27.43
N GLN A 175 24.98 -13.57 -28.54
CA GLN A 175 24.96 -12.11 -28.57
C GLN A 175 23.60 -11.54 -28.17
N ARG A 176 22.48 -12.13 -28.60
CA ARG A 176 21.13 -11.74 -28.15
C ARG A 176 20.96 -11.92 -26.64
N LYS A 177 21.45 -13.03 -26.08
CA LYS A 177 21.43 -13.27 -24.63
C LYS A 177 22.31 -12.27 -23.89
N GLN A 178 23.48 -11.96 -24.42
CA GLN A 178 24.38 -10.96 -23.85
C GLN A 178 23.76 -9.56 -23.89
N HIS A 179 23.14 -9.15 -25.01
CA HIS A 179 22.43 -7.88 -25.14
C HIS A 179 21.34 -7.73 -24.07
N TYR A 180 20.50 -8.75 -23.92
CA TYR A 180 19.47 -8.77 -22.88
C TYR A 180 20.07 -8.69 -21.46
N ALA A 181 21.15 -9.44 -21.20
CA ALA A 181 21.82 -9.43 -19.91
C ALA A 181 22.47 -8.08 -19.60
N ALA A 182 23.16 -7.47 -20.57
CA ALA A 182 23.79 -6.16 -20.47
C ALA A 182 22.76 -5.06 -20.19
N ARG A 183 21.66 -5.03 -20.97
CA ARG A 183 20.53 -4.12 -20.74
C ARG A 183 19.98 -4.23 -19.32
N ARG A 184 19.75 -5.48 -18.86
CA ARG A 184 19.22 -5.72 -17.52
C ARG A 184 20.20 -5.33 -16.42
N HIS A 185 21.49 -5.55 -16.63
CA HIS A 185 22.53 -5.14 -15.69
C HIS A 185 22.61 -3.61 -15.59
N LEU A 186 22.59 -2.91 -16.73
CA LEU A 186 22.54 -1.45 -16.81
C LEU A 186 21.34 -0.87 -16.04
N LEU A 187 20.15 -1.45 -16.22
CA LEU A 187 18.95 -1.05 -15.49
C LEU A 187 19.09 -1.23 -13.98
N LYS A 188 19.71 -2.32 -13.51
CA LYS A 188 19.98 -2.53 -12.07
C LYS A 188 20.95 -1.50 -11.49
N LEU A 189 21.91 -1.03 -12.30
CA LEU A 189 22.89 -0.02 -11.90
C LEU A 189 22.28 1.39 -11.87
N ALA A 190 21.47 1.72 -12.88
CA ALA A 190 20.95 3.07 -13.09
C ALA A 190 19.66 3.38 -12.30
N ILE A 191 18.81 2.37 -12.05
CA ILE A 191 17.49 2.56 -11.43
C ILE A 191 17.46 1.92 -10.05
N GLN A 192 17.32 2.77 -9.02
CA GLN A 192 17.18 2.31 -7.64
C GLN A 192 15.93 1.42 -7.48
N GLY A 193 16.10 0.25 -6.87
CA GLY A 193 15.00 -0.68 -6.62
C GLY A 193 14.55 -1.49 -7.85
N TYR A 194 15.21 -1.37 -9.01
CA TYR A 194 14.90 -2.19 -10.19
C TYR A 194 15.25 -3.68 -9.96
N GLY A 195 16.29 -3.96 -9.17
CA GLY A 195 16.65 -5.30 -8.72
C GLY A 195 16.28 -5.55 -7.26
N MET A 196 16.05 -6.83 -6.93
CA MET A 196 15.88 -7.28 -5.53
C MET A 196 17.19 -7.21 -4.72
N GLU A 197 18.33 -7.28 -5.42
CA GLU A 197 19.68 -7.23 -4.82
C GLU A 197 20.09 -5.76 -4.57
N PRO A 198 20.62 -5.39 -3.39
CA PRO A 198 21.16 -4.06 -3.13
C PRO A 198 22.32 -3.71 -4.06
N LEU A 199 22.39 -2.44 -4.50
CA LEU A 199 23.39 -1.97 -5.47
C LEU A 199 24.84 -2.24 -5.03
N ALA A 200 25.16 -2.00 -3.76
CA ALA A 200 26.52 -2.21 -3.23
C ALA A 200 26.98 -3.66 -3.38
N ARG A 201 26.09 -4.62 -3.06
CA ARG A 201 26.37 -6.06 -3.19
C ARG A 201 26.49 -6.49 -4.65
N LEU A 202 25.68 -5.90 -5.53
CA LEU A 202 25.77 -6.15 -6.96
C LEU A 202 27.11 -5.67 -7.53
N LEU A 203 27.59 -4.49 -7.12
CA LEU A 203 28.89 -3.96 -7.55
C LEU A 203 30.06 -4.81 -7.05
N GLU A 204 30.04 -5.20 -5.77
CA GLU A 204 31.04 -6.10 -5.18
C GLU A 204 31.10 -7.44 -5.92
N ARG A 205 29.94 -8.05 -6.19
CA ARG A 205 29.86 -9.32 -6.93
C ARG A 205 30.36 -9.17 -8.36
N SER A 206 30.06 -8.07 -9.04
CA SER A 206 30.57 -7.81 -10.39
C SER A 206 32.10 -7.68 -10.38
N LEU A 207 32.66 -6.93 -9.43
CA LEU A 207 34.10 -6.73 -9.28
C LEU A 207 34.84 -8.05 -9.03
N VAL A 208 34.36 -8.86 -8.08
CA VAL A 208 34.97 -10.18 -7.81
C VAL A 208 34.96 -11.06 -9.05
N LEU A 209 33.89 -11.06 -9.83
CA LEU A 209 33.82 -11.87 -11.05
C LEU A 209 34.74 -11.35 -12.15
N THR A 210 34.87 -10.04 -12.34
CA THR A 210 35.79 -9.46 -13.32
C THR A 210 37.24 -9.67 -12.92
N ASP A 211 37.58 -9.48 -11.66
CA ASP A 211 38.94 -9.70 -11.12
C ASP A 211 39.38 -11.16 -11.29
N LEU A 212 38.46 -12.11 -11.09
CA LEU A 212 38.72 -13.53 -11.32
C LEU A 212 38.98 -13.83 -12.80
N LEU A 213 38.28 -13.17 -13.72
CA LEU A 213 38.50 -13.32 -15.16
C LEU A 213 39.80 -12.65 -15.62
N GLU A 214 40.20 -11.55 -14.98
CA GLU A 214 41.44 -10.81 -15.27
C GLU A 214 42.66 -11.40 -14.56
N GLY A 215 42.44 -12.30 -13.59
CA GLY A 215 43.51 -12.96 -12.84
C GLY A 215 44.13 -12.08 -11.74
N THR A 216 43.42 -11.04 -11.31
CA THR A 216 43.84 -10.06 -10.29
C THR A 216 42.87 -10.00 -9.10
N PRO A 217 42.64 -11.12 -8.37
CA PRO A 217 41.73 -11.10 -7.23
C PRO A 217 42.35 -10.33 -6.05
N ASP A 218 41.98 -9.07 -5.88
CA ASP A 218 42.38 -8.25 -4.72
C ASP A 218 41.56 -8.60 -3.46
N THR A 219 40.45 -9.32 -3.61
CA THR A 219 39.57 -9.77 -2.52
C THR A 219 39.39 -11.29 -2.49
N PRO A 220 39.60 -11.97 -1.34
CA PRO A 220 39.31 -13.39 -1.22
C PRO A 220 37.80 -13.62 -1.39
N MET A 221 37.47 -14.58 -2.26
CA MET A 221 36.10 -14.99 -2.53
C MET A 221 35.47 -15.55 -1.25
N THR A 222 34.70 -14.75 -0.51
CA THR A 222 33.71 -15.34 0.39
C THR A 222 32.74 -16.08 -0.51
N SER A 223 32.80 -17.42 -0.49
CA SER A 223 31.87 -18.24 -1.23
C SER A 223 30.47 -17.72 -0.90
N ALA A 224 29.74 -17.31 -1.94
CA ALA A 224 28.31 -17.15 -1.85
C ALA A 224 27.66 -18.54 -1.75
N ASN A 225 28.13 -19.38 -0.83
CA ASN A 225 27.26 -20.27 -0.06
C ASN A 225 26.44 -19.41 0.92
N GLY A 226 25.92 -18.29 0.43
CA GLY A 226 24.95 -17.49 1.13
C GLY A 226 23.64 -18.22 0.92
N ASP A 227 23.44 -19.24 1.74
CA ASP A 227 22.17 -19.51 2.41
C ASP A 227 21.01 -18.73 1.78
N TRP A 228 20.56 -19.18 0.60
CA TRP A 228 19.44 -18.57 -0.13
C TRP A 228 18.12 -18.79 0.61
N HIS A 229 18.19 -19.57 1.68
CA HIS A 229 17.30 -19.59 2.81
C HIS A 229 18.17 -19.64 4.06
N VAL A 230 18.70 -18.49 4.53
CA VAL A 230 18.52 -18.29 5.97
C VAL A 230 17.00 -18.27 6.10
N ASP A 231 16.41 -19.43 6.41
CA ASP A 231 15.21 -19.44 7.21
C ASP A 231 15.60 -18.60 8.43
N GLU A 232 15.43 -17.28 8.31
CA GLU A 232 15.39 -16.38 9.45
C GLU A 232 14.27 -16.99 10.26
N ALA A 233 14.63 -17.85 11.21
CA ALA A 233 13.71 -18.63 12.03
C ALA A 233 12.57 -17.70 12.36
N SER A 234 11.40 -17.95 11.74
CA SER A 234 10.39 -16.92 11.42
C SER A 234 10.38 -15.87 12.51
N LYS A 235 11.08 -14.75 12.31
CA LYS A 235 11.41 -13.83 13.41
C LYS A 235 10.08 -13.31 13.91
N TYR A 236 9.64 -13.82 15.04
CA TYR A 236 8.39 -13.42 15.66
C TYR A 236 8.68 -12.13 16.41
N TYR A 237 8.22 -11.03 15.84
CA TYR A 237 8.32 -9.71 16.46
C TYR A 237 7.02 -9.44 17.21
N PRO A 238 6.99 -9.51 18.56
CA PRO A 238 5.81 -9.10 19.32
C PRO A 238 5.52 -7.61 19.08
N GLU A 239 4.24 -7.22 19.18
CA GLU A 239 3.86 -5.81 19.06
C GLU A 239 4.45 -5.03 20.24
N PRO A 240 5.22 -3.95 20.02
CA PRO A 240 5.80 -3.17 21.10
C PRO A 240 4.69 -2.58 21.97
N THR A 241 4.76 -2.78 23.28
CA THR A 241 3.77 -2.25 24.23
C THR A 241 3.84 -0.72 24.36
N ARG A 242 4.89 -0.09 23.80
CA ARG A 242 5.17 1.35 23.82
C ARG A 242 5.38 1.94 25.23
N ALA A 243 5.34 1.11 26.26
CA ALA A 243 5.54 1.52 27.65
C ALA A 243 7.02 1.47 28.05
N ASN A 244 7.77 0.49 27.56
CA ASN A 244 9.20 0.33 27.85
C ASN A 244 9.96 -0.31 26.67
N PRO A 245 10.68 0.48 25.85
CA PRO A 245 11.40 -0.03 24.67
C PRO A 245 12.42 -1.13 24.97
N PHE A 246 13.00 -1.13 26.17
CA PHE A 246 13.95 -2.16 26.61
C PHE A 246 13.27 -3.49 26.91
N LEU A 247 12.08 -3.48 27.54
CA LEU A 247 11.33 -4.70 27.84
C LEU A 247 10.75 -5.31 26.57
N ASP A 248 10.27 -4.48 25.64
CA ASP A 248 9.82 -4.90 24.31
C ASP A 248 10.97 -5.59 23.53
N TYR A 249 12.19 -5.05 23.63
CA TYR A 249 13.39 -5.69 23.05
C TYR A 249 13.70 -7.02 23.73
N ALA A 250 13.74 -7.07 25.06
CA ALA A 250 14.01 -8.30 25.81
C ALA A 250 12.97 -9.40 25.52
N GLU A 251 11.70 -9.05 25.34
CA GLU A 251 10.63 -9.95 24.91
C GLU A 251 10.86 -10.48 23.48
N SER A 252 11.21 -9.59 22.54
CA SER A 252 11.51 -9.96 21.14
C SER A 252 12.70 -10.92 21.00
N GLN A 253 13.65 -10.86 21.94
CA GLN A 253 14.80 -11.77 21.99
C GLN A 253 14.49 -13.08 22.74
N GLY A 254 13.26 -13.26 23.24
CA GLY A 254 12.86 -14.42 24.04
C GLY A 254 13.54 -14.48 25.41
N TRP A 255 14.02 -13.34 25.94
CA TRP A 255 14.71 -13.28 27.23
C TRP A 255 13.76 -13.28 28.42
N LEU A 256 12.51 -12.88 28.19
CA LEU A 256 11.44 -12.98 29.17
C LEU A 256 10.81 -14.38 29.07
N LYS A 257 10.88 -15.14 30.16
CA LYS A 257 10.13 -16.39 30.31
C LYS A 257 8.85 -16.09 31.07
N ASP A 258 7.73 -16.63 30.61
CA ASP A 258 6.49 -16.63 31.39
C ASP A 258 6.74 -17.34 32.72
N VAL A 259 6.57 -16.60 33.82
CA VAL A 259 6.57 -17.19 35.14
C VAL A 259 5.18 -17.82 35.33
N GLU A 260 5.04 -19.08 34.92
CA GLU A 260 3.92 -19.91 35.36
C GLU A 260 4.02 -20.08 36.88
N GLY A 261 3.31 -19.23 37.60
CA GLY A 261 3.30 -19.28 39.06
C GLY A 261 3.04 -17.91 39.67
N SER A 262 1.76 -17.54 39.73
CA SER A 262 1.27 -16.60 40.73
C SER A 262 1.86 -16.95 42.09
N PHE A 263 2.52 -15.98 42.72
CA PHE A 263 2.81 -15.99 44.14
C PHE A 263 1.52 -16.32 44.90
N VAL A 264 1.51 -17.48 45.55
CA VAL A 264 0.72 -17.78 46.75
C VAL A 264 1.61 -17.55 47.94
#